data_AF-A0ABD5W344-F1
#
_entry.id   AF-A0ABD5W344-F1
#
_cell.length_a   1.000
_cell.length_b   1.000
_cell.length_c   1.000
_cell.angle_alpha   90.00
_cell.angle_beta   90.00
_cell.angle_gamma   90.00
#
_symmetry.space_group_name_H-M   'P 1'
#
loop_
_entity.id
_entity.type
_entity.pdbx_description
1 polymer ?
#
loop_
_entity_poly.entity_id
_entity_poly.type
_entity_poly.pdbx_seq_one_letter_code
_entity_poly.pdbx_strand_id
1 'polypeptide(L)'
;MNDERVRAVLARLREHHGDGLETAITTAQVERAVRTVLDDVASEEIGEENTMHYGEEKSRNDFADERAGYLYGCMDPGDEMILDVLAVLDLDAVPATATTDDGDTVREKGRTFDGEDADTARAVLASVRENHVAQAAGRYARNADDPDSRATVYVHTDAVPAGYADYQVSGVEWLPTDTQREIIDELTTRPNATTRDLADAVGCTKEHARETLQRLTDRDLVERREGAGEHGADVYQADGVEDVVGEVVETTNDPLCNPNRWSLAICDLHTSPNADTPAGTSSSDVKGRATGDDPPPDRGG
;
A
#
# COMPACT_ATOMS: atom_id res chain seq x y z
N MET A 1 10.73 8.88 -1.38
CA MET A 1 9.38 8.55 -1.87
C MET A 1 9.54 7.75 -3.15
N ASN A 2 8.63 6.82 -3.45
CA ASN A 2 8.58 6.18 -4.76
C ASN A 2 7.44 6.82 -5.56
N ASP A 3 7.78 7.85 -6.35
CA ASP A 3 6.81 8.73 -7.01
C ASP A 3 5.93 7.96 -8.01
N GLU A 4 6.48 6.94 -8.69
CA GLU A 4 5.73 6.10 -9.63
C GLU A 4 4.65 5.27 -8.92
N ARG A 5 4.99 4.65 -7.79
CA ARG A 5 4.02 3.88 -6.99
C ARG A 5 2.94 4.80 -6.42
N VAL A 6 3.33 5.94 -5.86
CA VAL A 6 2.37 6.91 -5.30
C VAL A 6 1.45 7.44 -6.40
N ARG A 7 1.99 7.75 -7.59
CA ARG A 7 1.21 8.19 -8.75
C ARG A 7 0.21 7.13 -9.19
N ALA A 8 0.63 5.86 -9.27
CA ALA A 8 -0.27 4.76 -9.65
C ALA A 8 -1.43 4.59 -8.66
N VAL A 9 -1.15 4.67 -7.35
CA VAL A 9 -2.22 4.64 -6.32
C VAL A 9 -3.16 5.82 -6.50
N LEU A 10 -2.64 7.05 -6.52
CA LEU A 10 -3.47 8.25 -6.60
C LEU A 10 -4.29 8.31 -7.89
N ALA A 11 -3.73 7.90 -9.04
CA ALA A 11 -4.48 7.80 -10.29
C ALA A 11 -5.66 6.83 -10.17
N ARG A 12 -5.46 5.66 -9.55
CA ARG A 12 -6.53 4.68 -9.36
C ARG A 12 -7.60 5.16 -8.38
N LEU A 13 -7.19 5.84 -7.31
CA LEU A 13 -8.12 6.44 -6.35
C LEU A 13 -8.94 7.57 -6.99
N ARG A 14 -8.32 8.36 -7.88
CA ARG A 14 -8.99 9.39 -8.68
C ARG A 14 -9.98 8.80 -9.68
N GLU A 15 -9.66 7.69 -10.34
CA GLU A 15 -10.65 6.99 -11.19
C GLU A 15 -11.89 6.55 -10.40
N HIS A 16 -11.72 6.21 -9.11
CA HIS A 16 -12.81 5.77 -8.24
C HIS A 16 -13.63 6.94 -7.67
N HIS A 17 -12.97 7.99 -7.17
CA HIS A 17 -13.62 9.11 -6.47
C HIS A 17 -13.84 10.35 -7.33
N GLY A 18 -13.27 10.39 -8.55
CA GLY A 18 -13.27 11.57 -9.40
C GLY A 18 -12.61 12.76 -8.71
N ASP A 19 -13.32 13.88 -8.72
CA ASP A 19 -12.87 15.13 -8.09
C ASP A 19 -12.91 15.04 -6.54
N GLY A 20 -13.55 14.02 -5.96
CA GLY A 20 -13.67 13.87 -4.49
C GLY A 20 -12.38 13.48 -3.72
N LEU A 21 -11.21 13.41 -4.37
CA LEU A 21 -9.91 13.07 -3.74
C LEU A 21 -8.88 14.16 -3.99
N GLU A 22 -9.11 15.36 -3.45
CA GLU A 22 -8.25 16.53 -3.69
C GLU A 22 -7.21 16.79 -2.64
N THR A 23 -7.25 16.07 -1.51
CA THR A 23 -6.44 16.44 -0.35
C THR A 23 -5.54 15.33 0.12
N ALA A 24 -4.38 15.72 0.64
CA ALA A 24 -3.43 14.78 1.24
C ALA A 24 -2.76 15.34 2.49
N ILE A 25 -2.50 14.45 3.45
CA ILE A 25 -1.64 14.74 4.62
C ILE A 25 -0.37 13.90 4.52
N THR A 26 0.78 14.51 4.74
CA THR A 26 2.08 13.84 4.55
C THR A 26 3.17 14.42 5.47
N THR A 27 4.43 14.02 5.31
CA THR A 27 5.53 14.67 6.03
C THR A 27 5.98 15.94 5.30
N ALA A 28 6.39 16.97 6.05
CA ALA A 28 6.83 18.24 5.49
C ALA A 28 7.96 18.08 4.44
N GLN A 29 8.82 17.07 4.63
CA GLN A 29 9.95 16.78 3.73
C GLN A 29 9.51 16.34 2.34
N VAL A 30 8.34 15.71 2.19
CA VAL A 30 7.85 15.17 0.92
C VAL A 30 6.55 15.81 0.46
N GLU A 31 6.04 16.81 1.19
CA GLU A 31 4.78 17.49 0.89
C GLU A 31 4.73 18.01 -0.54
N ARG A 32 5.75 18.75 -0.96
CA ARG A 32 5.84 19.27 -2.33
C ARG A 32 5.77 18.15 -3.37
N ALA A 33 6.42 17.02 -3.11
CA ALA A 33 6.45 15.91 -4.04
C ALA A 33 5.09 15.19 -4.11
N VAL A 34 4.44 14.96 -2.97
CA VAL A 34 3.07 14.41 -2.91
C VAL A 34 2.09 15.35 -3.61
N ARG A 35 2.19 16.67 -3.38
CA ARG A 35 1.37 17.68 -4.04
C ARG A 35 1.53 17.62 -5.55
N THR A 36 2.76 17.58 -6.06
CA THR A 36 3.01 17.43 -7.50
C THR A 36 2.39 16.16 -8.07
N VAL A 37 2.50 15.02 -7.37
CA VAL A 37 1.88 13.78 -7.86
C VAL A 37 0.35 13.85 -7.81
N LEU A 38 -0.22 14.52 -6.81
CA LEU A 38 -1.66 14.72 -6.69
C LEU A 38 -2.20 15.65 -7.79
N ASP A 39 -1.46 16.73 -8.10
CA ASP A 39 -1.73 17.65 -9.20
C ASP A 39 -1.66 16.96 -10.57
N ASP A 40 -0.62 16.13 -10.79
CA ASP A 40 -0.42 15.38 -12.04
C ASP A 40 -1.62 14.47 -12.41
N VAL A 41 -2.37 14.00 -11.40
CA VAL A 41 -3.51 13.08 -11.59
C VAL A 41 -4.86 13.77 -11.43
N ALA A 42 -4.89 15.06 -11.07
CA ALA A 42 -6.11 15.81 -10.87
C ALA A 42 -6.60 16.46 -12.18
N SER A 43 -7.90 16.69 -12.26
CA SER A 43 -8.52 17.47 -13.34
C SER A 43 -8.38 18.98 -13.14
N GLU A 44 -8.22 19.40 -11.88
CA GLU A 44 -8.11 20.79 -11.42
C GLU A 44 -6.76 21.01 -10.72
N GLU A 45 -6.31 22.26 -10.65
CA GLU A 45 -5.03 22.64 -10.03
C GLU A 45 -5.04 22.35 -8.52
N ILE A 46 -4.02 21.64 -8.04
CA ILE A 46 -3.85 21.30 -6.63
C ILE A 46 -2.87 22.28 -5.97
N GLY A 47 -3.40 23.12 -5.09
CA GLY A 47 -2.69 24.17 -4.38
C GLY A 47 -2.11 23.74 -3.02
N GLU A 48 -1.58 24.71 -2.28
CA GLU A 48 -1.03 24.47 -0.93
C GLU A 48 -2.13 24.24 0.10
N GLU A 49 -3.35 24.69 -0.19
CA GLU A 49 -4.56 24.45 0.59
C GLU A 49 -4.96 22.97 0.60
N ASN A 50 -4.61 22.23 -0.45
CA ASN A 50 -4.94 20.82 -0.63
C ASN A 50 -3.98 19.87 0.11
N THR A 51 -2.84 20.38 0.57
CA THR A 51 -1.87 19.57 1.33
C THR A 51 -1.68 20.09 2.75
N MET A 52 -1.41 19.16 3.65
CA MET A 52 -1.04 19.45 5.03
C MET A 52 0.09 18.51 5.43
N HIS A 53 0.91 18.91 6.40
CA HIS A 53 1.86 17.98 6.99
C HIS A 53 1.49 17.56 8.42
N TYR A 54 1.93 16.35 8.78
CA TYR A 54 1.78 15.85 10.14
C TYR A 54 2.31 16.88 11.15
N GLY A 55 1.52 17.15 12.19
CA GLY A 55 1.77 18.20 13.17
C GLY A 55 0.94 19.49 12.98
N GLU A 56 0.53 19.84 11.75
CA GLU A 56 -0.44 20.91 11.51
C GLU A 56 -1.90 20.49 11.77
N GLU A 57 -2.10 19.20 11.97
CA GLU A 57 -3.38 18.58 12.32
C GLU A 57 -4.01 19.17 13.58
N LYS A 58 -3.28 19.93 14.40
CA LYS A 58 -3.83 20.59 15.59
C LYS A 58 -4.36 22.00 15.31
N SER A 59 -3.97 22.62 14.20
CA SER A 59 -4.24 24.04 13.91
C SER A 59 -5.18 24.29 12.71
N ARG A 60 -5.38 23.32 11.80
CA ARG A 60 -6.15 23.52 10.54
C ARG A 60 -7.31 22.53 10.36
N ASN A 61 -8.55 22.99 10.24
CA ASN A 61 -9.75 22.13 10.07
C ASN A 61 -10.19 21.98 8.60
N ASP A 62 -9.28 22.25 7.67
CA ASP A 62 -9.63 22.53 6.28
C ASP A 62 -10.16 21.30 5.51
N PHE A 63 -9.96 20.08 6.03
CA PHE A 63 -10.38 18.82 5.41
C PHE A 63 -11.64 18.21 6.03
N ALA A 64 -12.35 18.94 6.90
CA ALA A 64 -13.48 18.41 7.67
C ALA A 64 -14.65 17.92 6.79
N ASP A 65 -14.86 18.54 5.63
CA ASP A 65 -15.97 18.23 4.71
C ASP A 65 -15.57 17.33 3.53
N GLU A 66 -14.30 16.92 3.48
CA GLU A 66 -13.75 16.07 2.42
C GLU A 66 -14.31 14.65 2.49
N ARG A 67 -14.69 14.10 1.34
CA ARG A 67 -15.29 12.76 1.22
C ARG A 67 -14.26 11.65 1.04
N ALA A 68 -13.06 12.00 0.55
CA ALA A 68 -11.94 11.10 0.52
C ALA A 68 -10.64 11.85 0.80
N GLY A 69 -9.67 11.13 1.37
CA GLY A 69 -8.38 11.68 1.76
C GLY A 69 -7.25 10.71 1.54
N TYR A 70 -6.04 11.23 1.36
CA TYR A 70 -4.84 10.41 1.22
C TYR A 70 -3.79 10.77 2.27
N LEU A 71 -3.37 9.80 3.08
CA LEU A 71 -2.26 9.96 4.02
C LEU A 71 -1.03 9.26 3.46
N TYR A 72 0.11 9.96 3.41
CA TYR A 72 1.37 9.37 2.95
C TYR A 72 2.47 9.46 4.00
N GLY A 73 3.08 8.31 4.31
CA GLY A 73 4.14 8.21 5.31
C GLY A 73 3.62 8.44 6.73
N CYS A 74 4.53 8.69 7.68
CA CYS A 74 4.20 9.00 9.06
C CYS A 74 5.19 10.04 9.63
N MET A 75 4.78 10.75 10.67
CA MET A 75 5.65 11.69 11.39
C MET A 75 6.81 10.94 12.04
N ASP A 76 8.03 11.43 11.85
CA ASP A 76 9.19 10.91 12.55
C ASP A 76 9.72 11.92 13.59
N PRO A 77 9.63 11.61 14.90
CA PRO A 77 10.01 12.55 15.95
C PRO A 77 11.52 12.75 16.14
N GLY A 78 12.38 11.99 15.44
CA GLY A 78 13.82 11.99 15.74
C GLY A 78 14.17 11.16 16.98
N ASP A 79 15.44 10.79 17.15
CA ASP A 79 15.86 9.90 18.24
C ASP A 79 15.88 10.64 19.58
N GLU A 80 16.21 11.94 19.58
CA GLU A 80 16.28 12.79 20.77
C GLU A 80 14.98 12.77 21.58
N MET A 81 13.82 12.94 20.94
CA MET A 81 12.53 12.86 21.65
C MET A 81 12.34 11.50 22.34
N ILE A 82 12.72 10.40 21.67
CA ILE A 82 12.56 9.05 22.23
C ILE A 82 13.49 8.87 23.42
N LEU A 83 14.75 9.29 23.30
CA LEU A 83 15.74 9.22 24.38
C LEU A 83 15.34 10.10 25.58
N ASP A 84 14.77 11.27 25.36
CA ASP A 84 14.26 12.13 26.44
C ASP A 84 13.12 11.44 27.21
N VAL A 85 12.20 10.77 26.51
CA VAL A 85 11.11 10.02 27.15
C VAL A 85 11.67 8.85 27.97
N LEU A 86 12.65 8.11 27.44
CA LEU A 86 13.30 7.03 28.19
C LEU A 86 14.02 7.55 29.43
N ALA A 87 14.74 8.67 29.31
CA ALA A 87 15.44 9.29 30.43
C ALA A 87 14.48 9.73 31.55
N VAL A 88 13.29 10.24 31.20
CA VAL A 88 12.24 10.58 32.19
C VAL A 88 11.72 9.33 32.91
N LEU A 89 11.70 8.19 32.24
CA LEU A 89 11.25 6.90 32.80
C LEU A 89 12.37 6.12 33.51
N ASP A 90 13.60 6.67 33.56
CA ASP A 90 14.80 6.00 34.10
C ASP A 90 15.13 4.70 33.34
N LEU A 91 14.95 4.72 32.01
CA LEU A 91 15.19 3.60 31.10
C LEU A 91 16.40 3.86 30.19
N ASP A 92 17.07 2.80 29.77
CA ASP A 92 18.30 2.87 28.96
C ASP A 92 18.19 2.08 27.66
N ALA A 93 18.17 2.82 26.55
CA ALA A 93 18.33 2.28 25.21
C ALA A 93 19.07 3.29 24.32
N VAL A 94 19.77 2.78 23.32
CA VAL A 94 20.53 3.59 22.37
C VAL A 94 20.05 3.32 20.94
N PRO A 95 20.11 4.33 20.03
CA PRO A 95 19.75 4.09 18.65
C PRO A 95 20.72 3.12 17.99
N ALA A 96 20.19 2.07 17.34
CA ALA A 96 21.02 1.06 16.68
C ALA A 96 21.75 1.63 15.45
N THR A 97 22.98 1.17 15.23
CA THR A 97 23.84 1.64 14.13
C THR A 97 24.29 0.49 13.23
N ALA A 98 24.40 0.75 11.94
CA ALA A 98 24.96 -0.14 10.94
C ALA A 98 26.27 0.40 10.38
N THR A 99 27.16 -0.48 9.92
CA THR A 99 28.38 -0.10 9.22
C THR A 99 28.14 -0.13 7.71
N THR A 100 28.53 0.94 7.00
CA THR A 100 28.48 1.00 5.53
C THR A 100 29.63 0.22 4.90
N ASP A 101 29.56 -0.03 3.59
CA ASP A 101 30.64 -0.66 2.82
C ASP A 101 31.96 0.14 2.88
N ASP A 102 31.85 1.46 3.09
CA ASP A 102 32.99 2.38 3.26
C ASP A 102 33.55 2.39 4.70
N GLY A 103 32.93 1.62 5.61
CA GLY A 103 33.34 1.52 7.02
C GLY A 103 32.75 2.60 7.94
N ASP A 104 31.85 3.46 7.44
CA ASP A 104 31.21 4.50 8.23
C ASP A 104 30.11 3.91 9.11
N THR A 105 30.00 4.42 10.34
CA THR A 105 28.89 4.07 11.23
C THR A 105 27.71 4.99 10.95
N VAL A 106 26.60 4.43 10.51
CA VAL A 106 25.35 5.14 10.20
C VAL A 106 24.22 4.61 11.05
N ARG A 107 23.16 5.41 11.19
CA ARG A 107 21.92 4.95 11.81
C ARG A 107 21.33 3.78 11.03
N GLU A 108 20.96 2.70 11.72
CA GLU A 108 20.30 1.56 11.08
C GLU A 108 18.96 1.99 10.44
N LYS A 109 18.66 1.44 9.25
CA LYS A 109 17.36 1.63 8.59
C LYS A 109 16.25 1.05 9.46
N GLY A 110 15.05 1.65 9.41
CA GLY A 110 13.92 1.23 10.24
C GLY A 110 13.91 1.81 11.66
N ARG A 111 15.03 2.40 12.10
CA ARG A 111 15.15 3.13 13.37
C ARG A 111 14.91 2.27 14.61
N THR A 112 15.58 1.14 14.64
CA THR A 112 15.71 0.17 15.75
C THR A 112 16.52 0.74 16.91
N PHE A 113 16.42 0.11 18.09
CA PHE A 113 17.16 0.48 19.29
C PHE A 113 17.84 -0.75 19.87
N ASP A 114 18.98 -0.55 20.53
CA ASP A 114 19.73 -1.55 21.28
C ASP A 114 19.70 -1.23 22.78
N GLY A 115 19.80 -2.23 23.64
CA GLY A 115 19.81 -2.06 25.11
C GLY A 115 18.70 -2.85 25.80
N GLU A 116 18.70 -2.79 27.13
CA GLU A 116 17.71 -3.49 27.97
C GLU A 116 16.28 -2.97 27.71
N ASP A 117 16.15 -1.66 27.45
CA ASP A 117 14.86 -1.00 27.23
C ASP A 117 14.55 -0.70 25.75
N ALA A 118 15.24 -1.37 24.82
CA ALA A 118 15.03 -1.20 23.38
C ALA A 118 13.58 -1.44 22.96
N ASP A 119 12.89 -2.39 23.59
CA ASP A 119 11.49 -2.69 23.32
C ASP A 119 10.57 -1.54 23.72
N THR A 120 10.86 -0.89 24.85
CA THR A 120 10.14 0.30 25.30
C THR A 120 10.40 1.47 24.37
N ALA A 121 11.64 1.67 23.92
CA ALA A 121 11.98 2.69 22.93
C ALA A 121 11.19 2.52 21.62
N ARG A 122 11.11 1.27 21.12
CA ARG A 122 10.31 0.92 19.94
C ARG A 122 8.82 1.19 20.16
N ALA A 123 8.29 0.85 21.34
CA ALA A 123 6.89 1.08 21.68
C ALA A 123 6.55 2.59 21.75
N VAL A 124 7.44 3.42 22.31
CA VAL A 124 7.27 4.88 22.34
C VAL A 124 7.28 5.45 20.92
N LEU A 125 8.24 5.03 20.08
CA LEU A 125 8.31 5.47 18.68
C LEU A 125 7.05 5.07 17.89
N ALA A 126 6.60 3.82 18.03
CA ALA A 126 5.38 3.33 17.41
C ALA A 126 4.16 4.15 17.87
N SER A 127 4.02 4.37 19.18
CA SER A 127 2.91 5.14 19.75
C SER A 127 2.83 6.56 19.19
N VAL A 128 3.97 7.26 19.05
CA VAL A 128 4.00 8.61 18.45
C VAL A 128 3.56 8.57 16.99
N ARG A 129 4.10 7.64 16.20
CA ARG A 129 3.78 7.49 14.78
C ARG A 129 2.30 7.16 14.56
N GLU A 130 1.80 6.14 15.27
CA GLU A 130 0.42 5.69 15.23
C GLU A 130 -0.56 6.80 15.63
N ASN A 131 -0.24 7.57 16.66
CA ASN A 131 -1.08 8.66 17.13
C ASN A 131 -1.23 9.77 16.07
N HIS A 132 -0.15 10.13 15.39
CA HIS A 132 -0.21 11.12 14.31
C HIS A 132 -0.97 10.60 13.08
N VAL A 133 -0.83 9.33 12.73
CA VAL A 133 -1.61 8.74 11.63
C VAL A 133 -3.10 8.73 11.96
N ALA A 134 -3.48 8.35 13.18
CA ALA A 134 -4.86 8.35 13.62
C ALA A 134 -5.45 9.77 13.68
N GLN A 135 -4.70 10.75 14.22
CA GLN A 135 -5.13 12.14 14.26
C GLN A 135 -5.32 12.72 12.85
N ALA A 136 -4.44 12.39 11.91
CA ALA A 136 -4.50 12.87 10.53
C ALA A 136 -5.71 12.28 9.82
N ALA A 137 -5.95 10.98 9.96
CA ALA A 137 -7.14 10.33 9.43
C ALA A 137 -8.43 10.94 9.99
N GLY A 138 -8.46 11.22 11.30
CA GLY A 138 -9.59 11.87 11.97
C GLY A 138 -9.83 13.34 11.61
N ARG A 139 -9.02 13.94 10.72
CA ARG A 139 -9.31 15.27 10.15
C ARG A 139 -10.39 15.24 9.09
N TYR A 140 -10.57 14.09 8.45
CA TYR A 140 -11.57 13.88 7.42
C TYR A 140 -12.93 13.58 8.05
N ALA A 141 -14.01 14.09 7.44
CA ALA A 141 -15.39 13.94 7.92
C ALA A 141 -15.57 14.28 9.41
N ARG A 142 -15.06 15.44 9.82
CA ARG A 142 -15.02 15.86 11.24
C ARG A 142 -16.28 16.59 11.71
N ASN A 143 -17.38 16.55 10.95
CA ASN A 143 -18.61 17.23 11.34
C ASN A 143 -19.48 16.32 12.23
N ALA A 144 -19.29 16.45 13.55
CA ALA A 144 -20.00 15.64 14.54
C ALA A 144 -21.53 15.87 14.58
N ASP A 145 -22.00 16.99 14.03
CA ASP A 145 -23.43 17.34 13.99
C ASP A 145 -24.13 16.82 12.73
N ASP A 146 -23.37 16.28 11.76
CA ASP A 146 -23.89 15.73 10.52
C ASP A 146 -23.67 14.20 10.48
N PRO A 147 -24.74 13.38 10.65
CA PRO A 147 -24.63 11.92 10.62
C PRO A 147 -24.27 11.37 9.24
N ASP A 148 -24.37 12.18 8.19
CA ASP A 148 -23.95 11.84 6.84
C ASP A 148 -22.50 12.29 6.53
N SER A 149 -21.84 12.98 7.48
CA SER A 149 -20.41 13.30 7.39
C SER A 149 -19.59 12.02 7.47
N ARG A 150 -19.11 11.55 6.32
CA ARG A 150 -18.31 10.34 6.17
C ARG A 150 -17.21 10.57 5.13
N ALA A 151 -16.04 10.02 5.41
CA ALA A 151 -14.91 10.07 4.51
C ALA A 151 -14.24 8.69 4.39
N THR A 152 -13.74 8.39 3.18
CA THR A 152 -12.82 7.25 2.98
C THR A 152 -11.39 7.76 3.00
N VAL A 153 -10.61 7.38 4.00
CA VAL A 153 -9.21 7.80 4.13
C VAL A 153 -8.29 6.66 3.71
N TYR A 154 -7.49 6.88 2.68
CA TYR A 154 -6.48 5.94 2.22
C TYR A 154 -5.16 6.22 2.91
N VAL A 155 -4.67 5.24 3.66
CA VAL A 155 -3.47 5.42 4.49
C VAL A 155 -2.32 4.61 3.92
N HIS A 156 -1.33 5.31 3.36
CA HIS A 156 -0.13 4.72 2.77
C HIS A 156 1.06 4.84 3.75
N THR A 157 1.02 4.02 4.81
CA THR A 157 2.10 3.91 5.79
C THR A 157 2.03 2.59 6.55
N ASP A 158 3.15 2.13 7.10
CA ASP A 158 3.22 0.96 7.99
C ASP A 158 2.96 1.33 9.47
N ALA A 159 2.62 2.60 9.76
CA ALA A 159 2.39 3.10 11.11
C ALA A 159 0.89 3.24 11.47
N VAL A 160 0.02 2.45 10.82
CA VAL A 160 -1.40 2.44 11.16
C VAL A 160 -1.60 1.67 12.47
N PRO A 161 -2.29 2.25 13.48
CA PRO A 161 -2.57 1.54 14.72
C PRO A 161 -3.32 0.23 14.46
N ALA A 162 -3.02 -0.81 15.24
CA ALA A 162 -3.69 -2.09 15.11
C ALA A 162 -5.22 -1.95 15.27
N GLY A 163 -5.98 -2.51 14.32
CA GLY A 163 -7.43 -2.43 14.30
C GLY A 163 -8.01 -1.06 13.90
N TYR A 164 -7.18 -0.12 13.42
CA TYR A 164 -7.64 1.19 12.98
C TYR A 164 -8.10 1.22 11.52
N ALA A 165 -7.53 0.37 10.66
CA ALA A 165 -7.93 0.26 9.26
C ALA A 165 -9.02 -0.79 9.08
N ASP A 166 -10.08 -0.46 8.34
CA ASP A 166 -11.12 -1.42 7.95
C ASP A 166 -10.57 -2.50 6.99
N TYR A 167 -9.67 -2.08 6.09
CA TYR A 167 -9.04 -2.94 5.08
C TYR A 167 -7.56 -2.63 4.95
N GLN A 168 -6.76 -3.68 4.74
CA GLN A 168 -5.35 -3.55 4.39
C GLN A 168 -5.10 -4.20 3.02
N VAL A 169 -4.32 -3.53 2.19
CA VAL A 169 -3.98 -3.95 0.83
C VAL A 169 -2.46 -3.87 0.64
N SER A 170 -1.88 -4.80 -0.12
CA SER A 170 -0.44 -4.83 -0.44
C SER A 170 0.04 -3.62 -1.27
N GLY A 171 -0.87 -2.74 -1.69
CA GLY A 171 -0.59 -1.57 -2.49
C GLY A 171 -0.35 -1.91 -3.97
N VAL A 172 0.67 -1.30 -4.57
CA VAL A 172 1.00 -1.52 -5.99
C VAL A 172 1.84 -2.79 -6.13
N GLU A 173 1.18 -3.86 -6.51
CA GLU A 173 1.84 -5.10 -6.90
C GLU A 173 2.31 -5.03 -8.36
N TRP A 174 3.46 -5.64 -8.63
CA TRP A 174 3.89 -5.83 -10.01
C TRP A 174 3.21 -7.06 -10.55
N LEU A 175 2.52 -6.89 -11.68
CA LEU A 175 2.04 -8.00 -12.47
C LEU A 175 3.02 -8.24 -13.63
N PRO A 176 3.50 -9.49 -13.82
CA PRO A 176 4.30 -9.82 -14.98
C PRO A 176 3.51 -9.55 -16.26
N THR A 177 4.19 -9.02 -17.29
CA THR A 177 3.69 -9.00 -18.67
C THR A 177 3.46 -10.42 -19.18
N ASP A 178 2.79 -10.59 -20.32
CA ASP A 178 2.55 -11.92 -20.89
C ASP A 178 3.87 -12.68 -21.13
N THR A 179 4.89 -12.02 -21.70
CA THR A 179 6.23 -12.59 -21.89
C THR A 179 6.92 -12.90 -20.55
N GLN A 180 6.73 -12.08 -19.53
CA GLN A 180 7.30 -12.34 -18.20
C GLN A 180 6.61 -13.53 -17.53
N ARG A 181 5.30 -13.71 -17.73
CA ARG A 181 4.58 -14.91 -17.27
C ARG A 181 5.09 -16.14 -17.98
N GLU A 182 5.28 -16.09 -19.29
CA GLU A 182 5.85 -17.21 -20.05
C GLU A 182 7.27 -17.58 -19.54
N ILE A 183 8.10 -16.60 -19.19
CA ILE A 183 9.41 -16.85 -18.55
C ILE A 183 9.25 -17.52 -17.19
N ILE A 184 8.32 -17.06 -16.37
CA ILE A 184 8.02 -17.62 -15.04
C ILE A 184 7.51 -19.05 -15.17
N ASP A 185 6.53 -19.30 -16.04
CA ASP A 185 5.95 -20.61 -16.30
C ASP A 185 7.00 -21.61 -16.80
N GLU A 186 7.90 -21.16 -17.68
CA GLU A 186 8.99 -21.98 -18.18
C GLU A 186 10.02 -22.30 -17.08
N LEU A 187 10.31 -21.35 -16.19
CA LEU A 187 11.19 -21.58 -15.04
C LEU A 187 10.55 -22.54 -14.02
N THR A 188 9.24 -22.47 -13.82
CA THR A 188 8.50 -23.43 -12.99
C THR A 188 8.52 -24.83 -13.61
N THR A 189 8.39 -24.92 -14.93
CA THR A 189 8.48 -26.19 -15.68
C THR A 189 9.89 -26.76 -15.70
N ARG A 190 10.90 -25.89 -15.75
CA ARG A 190 12.34 -26.23 -15.73
C ARG A 190 12.98 -25.64 -14.48
N PRO A 191 12.87 -26.33 -13.32
CA PRO A 191 13.31 -25.79 -12.03
C PRO A 191 14.81 -25.48 -11.95
N ASN A 192 15.60 -25.80 -12.98
CA ASN A 192 16.95 -25.30 -13.15
C ASN A 192 17.12 -24.87 -14.62
N ALA A 193 17.20 -23.57 -14.87
CA ALA A 193 17.36 -23.03 -16.21
C ALA A 193 18.31 -21.83 -16.22
N THR A 194 19.09 -21.68 -17.30
CA THR A 194 19.87 -20.46 -17.52
C THR A 194 19.01 -19.39 -18.19
N THR A 195 19.42 -18.13 -18.09
CA THR A 195 18.77 -17.03 -18.83
C THR A 195 18.64 -17.31 -20.32
N ARG A 196 19.63 -17.99 -20.92
CA ARG A 196 19.60 -18.35 -22.34
C ARG A 196 18.52 -19.40 -22.62
N ASP A 197 18.44 -20.43 -21.79
CA ASP A 197 17.48 -21.52 -21.98
C ASP A 197 16.04 -21.01 -21.92
N LEU A 198 15.76 -20.07 -21.01
CA LEU A 198 14.44 -19.43 -20.89
C LEU A 198 14.16 -18.49 -22.06
N ALA A 199 15.12 -17.67 -22.46
CA ALA A 199 14.95 -16.77 -23.60
C ALA A 199 14.70 -17.54 -24.91
N ASP A 200 15.45 -18.62 -25.13
CA ASP A 200 15.30 -19.47 -26.32
C ASP A 200 13.96 -20.24 -26.29
N ALA A 201 13.48 -20.66 -25.11
CA ALA A 201 12.20 -21.35 -24.96
C ALA A 201 10.98 -20.44 -25.17
N VAL A 202 11.01 -19.24 -24.60
CA VAL A 202 9.92 -18.25 -24.70
C VAL A 202 9.97 -17.49 -26.04
N GLY A 203 11.13 -17.45 -26.70
CA GLY A 203 11.32 -16.69 -27.93
C GLY A 203 11.50 -15.18 -27.69
N CYS A 204 11.99 -14.79 -26.50
CA CYS A 204 12.30 -13.40 -26.16
C CYS A 204 13.80 -13.10 -26.24
N THR A 205 14.19 -11.84 -26.03
CA THR A 205 15.62 -11.50 -25.96
C THR A 205 16.21 -12.00 -24.65
N LYS A 206 17.50 -12.38 -24.68
CA LYS A 206 18.25 -12.77 -23.47
C LYS A 206 18.23 -11.66 -22.42
N GLU A 207 18.28 -10.40 -22.85
CA GLU A 207 18.23 -9.25 -21.96
C GLU A 207 16.87 -9.15 -21.24
N HIS A 208 15.76 -9.36 -21.94
CA HIS A 208 14.43 -9.35 -21.33
C HIS A 208 14.25 -10.48 -20.30
N ALA A 209 14.76 -11.68 -20.61
CA ALA A 209 14.79 -12.79 -19.65
C ALA A 209 15.67 -12.44 -18.43
N ARG A 210 16.84 -11.82 -18.66
CA ARG A 210 17.76 -11.40 -17.60
C ARG A 210 17.13 -10.38 -16.65
N GLU A 211 16.51 -9.34 -17.20
CA GLU A 211 15.84 -8.29 -16.41
C GLU A 211 14.69 -8.87 -15.59
N THR A 212 13.93 -9.80 -16.17
CA THR A 212 12.82 -10.48 -15.49
C THR A 212 13.34 -11.33 -14.34
N LEU A 213 14.35 -12.16 -14.57
CA LEU A 213 14.96 -13.01 -13.54
C LEU A 213 15.63 -12.19 -12.43
N GLN A 214 16.31 -11.09 -12.78
CA GLN A 214 16.89 -10.17 -11.79
C GLN A 214 15.78 -9.63 -10.89
N ARG A 215 14.66 -9.19 -11.48
CA ARG A 215 13.51 -8.66 -10.73
C ARG A 215 12.87 -9.70 -9.81
N LEU A 216 12.87 -10.98 -10.21
CA LEU A 216 12.40 -12.08 -9.36
C LEU A 216 13.40 -12.40 -8.23
N THR A 217 14.70 -12.33 -8.52
CA THR A 217 15.77 -12.53 -7.52
C THR A 217 15.76 -11.42 -6.48
N ASP A 218 15.59 -10.16 -6.89
CA ASP A 218 15.49 -8.99 -5.99
C ASP A 218 14.28 -9.05 -5.05
N ARG A 219 13.34 -9.97 -5.31
CA ARG A 219 12.14 -10.22 -4.51
C ARG A 219 12.17 -11.55 -3.78
N ASP A 220 13.31 -12.24 -3.79
CA ASP A 220 13.50 -13.55 -3.17
C ASP A 220 12.53 -14.63 -3.69
N LEU A 221 12.05 -14.49 -4.94
CA LEU A 221 11.15 -15.46 -5.59
C LEU A 221 11.90 -16.52 -6.41
N VAL A 222 13.18 -16.27 -6.68
CA VAL A 222 14.04 -17.12 -7.49
C VAL A 222 15.43 -17.11 -6.88
N GLU A 223 15.99 -18.29 -6.66
CA GLU A 223 17.39 -18.44 -6.23
C GLU A 223 18.31 -18.37 -7.46
N ARG A 224 19.34 -17.51 -7.41
CA ARG A 224 20.39 -17.43 -8.43
C ARG A 224 21.65 -18.16 -7.95
N ARG A 225 22.07 -19.18 -8.69
CA ARG A 225 23.36 -19.86 -8.49
C ARG A 225 24.36 -19.41 -9.54
N GLU A 226 25.28 -18.56 -9.12
CA GLU A 226 26.30 -17.99 -10.00
C GLU A 226 27.23 -19.05 -10.59
N GLY A 227 27.42 -19.01 -11.91
CA GLY A 227 28.39 -19.87 -12.60
C GLY A 227 28.13 -21.38 -12.54
N ALA A 228 26.96 -21.82 -12.08
CA ALA A 228 26.62 -23.24 -11.92
C ALA A 228 26.25 -23.95 -13.24
N GLY A 229 25.96 -23.19 -14.28
CA GLY A 229 25.53 -23.68 -15.59
C GLY A 229 26.68 -23.89 -16.57
N GLU A 230 26.36 -24.43 -17.74
CA GLU A 230 27.35 -24.64 -18.80
C GLU A 230 28.07 -23.33 -19.16
N HIS A 231 29.39 -23.43 -19.35
CA HIS A 231 30.27 -22.29 -19.64
C HIS A 231 30.27 -21.19 -18.55
N GLY A 232 29.90 -21.53 -17.31
CA GLY A 232 29.86 -20.58 -16.20
C GLY A 232 28.64 -19.65 -16.26
N ALA A 233 27.55 -20.10 -16.87
CA ALA A 233 26.29 -19.38 -16.85
C ALA A 233 25.61 -19.47 -15.47
N ASP A 234 24.87 -18.44 -15.09
CA ASP A 234 24.05 -18.47 -13.88
C ASP A 234 22.84 -19.38 -14.10
N VAL A 235 22.54 -20.21 -13.09
CA VAL A 235 21.37 -21.08 -13.06
C VAL A 235 20.36 -20.49 -12.08
N TYR A 236 19.12 -20.39 -12.55
CA TYR A 236 18.01 -19.89 -11.76
C TYR A 236 17.12 -21.06 -11.35
N GLN A 237 16.68 -21.06 -10.11
CA GLN A 237 15.78 -22.05 -9.54
C GLN A 237 14.55 -21.37 -8.96
N ALA A 238 13.37 -21.83 -9.36
CA ALA A 238 12.11 -21.39 -8.75
C ALA A 238 12.07 -21.87 -7.29
N ASP A 239 11.97 -20.92 -6.35
CA ASP A 239 11.71 -21.19 -4.94
C ASP A 239 10.44 -20.41 -4.56
N GLY A 240 9.32 -21.11 -4.33
CA GLY A 240 8.05 -20.46 -3.96
C GLY A 240 7.32 -19.67 -5.08
N VAL A 241 7.68 -19.83 -6.36
CA VAL A 241 7.06 -19.11 -7.49
C VAL A 241 5.55 -19.35 -7.62
N GLU A 242 5.05 -20.50 -7.16
CA GLU A 242 3.61 -20.84 -7.18
C GLU A 242 2.75 -19.97 -6.24
N ASP A 243 3.34 -19.32 -5.22
CA ASP A 243 2.58 -18.61 -4.17
C ASP A 243 2.38 -17.11 -4.44
N VAL A 244 3.03 -16.55 -5.48
CA VAL A 244 3.08 -15.09 -5.75
C VAL A 244 2.44 -14.69 -7.07
N VAL A 245 2.31 -15.62 -8.02
CA VAL A 245 1.43 -15.43 -9.18
C VAL A 245 0.02 -15.77 -8.70
N GLY A 246 -0.60 -14.84 -7.95
CA GLY A 246 -1.93 -15.03 -7.41
C GLY A 246 -2.85 -15.62 -8.48
N GLU A 247 -3.48 -16.74 -8.14
CA GLU A 247 -4.49 -17.39 -8.99
C GLU A 247 -5.48 -16.28 -9.38
N VAL A 248 -5.42 -15.85 -10.64
CA VAL A 248 -6.37 -14.91 -11.20
C VAL A 248 -7.68 -15.68 -11.31
N VAL A 249 -8.42 -15.75 -10.20
CA VAL A 249 -9.83 -16.15 -10.22
C VAL A 249 -10.48 -15.25 -11.27
N GLU A 250 -11.14 -15.85 -12.27
CA GLU A 250 -11.89 -15.16 -13.32
C GLU A 250 -12.75 -14.05 -12.69
N THR A 251 -12.22 -12.83 -12.66
CA THR A 251 -13.04 -11.65 -12.39
C THR A 251 -13.67 -11.29 -13.72
N THR A 252 -14.95 -10.89 -13.69
CA THR A 252 -15.86 -10.71 -14.84
C THR A 252 -15.44 -9.62 -15.86
N ASN A 253 -14.17 -9.25 -15.91
CA ASN A 253 -13.59 -8.16 -16.71
C ASN A 253 -12.60 -8.64 -17.79
N ASP A 254 -12.74 -9.86 -18.29
CA ASP A 254 -11.93 -10.44 -19.38
C ASP A 254 -11.69 -9.55 -20.62
N PRO A 255 -12.59 -8.62 -21.02
CA PRO A 255 -12.31 -7.79 -22.21
C PRO A 255 -11.34 -6.62 -21.98
N LEU A 256 -10.87 -6.31 -20.76
CA LEU A 256 -10.08 -5.08 -20.47
C LEU A 256 -8.55 -5.28 -20.51
N CYS A 257 -8.09 -6.20 -21.36
CA CYS A 257 -6.77 -6.81 -21.25
C CYS A 257 -5.68 -6.23 -22.20
N ASN A 258 -5.18 -4.99 -21.97
CA ASN A 258 -3.77 -4.47 -22.13
C ASN A 258 -3.72 -2.93 -22.33
N PRO A 259 -2.62 -2.21 -22.00
CA PRO A 259 -1.50 -2.51 -21.09
C PRO A 259 -1.45 -1.46 -19.96
N ASN A 260 -2.00 -1.80 -18.79
CA ASN A 260 -1.77 -1.16 -17.49
C ASN A 260 -2.62 -1.97 -16.50
N ARG A 261 -2.14 -3.17 -16.13
CA ARG A 261 -2.85 -4.02 -15.17
C ARG A 261 -2.25 -3.79 -13.79
N TRP A 262 -3.07 -3.27 -12.89
CA TRP A 262 -2.85 -3.27 -11.44
C TRP A 262 -3.97 -4.11 -10.82
N SER A 263 -3.65 -4.97 -9.86
CA SER A 263 -4.62 -5.66 -9.01
C SER A 263 -4.46 -5.21 -7.56
N LEU A 264 -5.56 -5.06 -6.85
CA LEU A 264 -5.60 -4.80 -5.41
C LEU A 264 -6.08 -6.07 -4.72
N ALA A 265 -5.25 -6.67 -3.87
CA ALA A 265 -5.68 -7.73 -2.95
C ALA A 265 -6.31 -7.07 -1.71
N ILE A 266 -7.60 -7.30 -1.46
CA ILE A 266 -8.33 -6.77 -0.30
C ILE A 266 -8.36 -7.85 0.77
N CYS A 267 -7.73 -7.60 1.91
CA CYS A 267 -7.89 -8.45 3.10
C CYS A 267 -8.95 -7.83 4.02
N ASP A 268 -10.04 -8.56 4.25
CA ASP A 268 -11.05 -8.21 5.27
C ASP A 268 -10.56 -8.73 6.63
N LEU A 269 -10.23 -7.81 7.53
CA LEU A 269 -9.68 -8.14 8.86
C LEU A 269 -10.77 -8.49 9.88
N HIS A 270 -12.06 -8.46 9.50
CA HIS A 270 -13.18 -8.67 10.42
C HIS A 270 -13.86 -10.04 10.33
N THR A 271 -13.27 -11.02 9.61
CA THR A 271 -13.80 -12.39 9.63
C THR A 271 -13.27 -13.15 10.85
N SER A 272 -14.03 -13.14 11.95
CA SER A 272 -13.79 -14.04 13.08
C SER A 272 -14.02 -15.51 12.66
N PRO A 273 -13.12 -16.45 12.99
CA PRO A 273 -13.34 -17.87 12.73
C PRO A 273 -14.11 -18.49 13.91
N ASN A 274 -15.43 -18.64 13.76
CA ASN A 274 -16.26 -19.76 14.25
C ASN A 274 -17.72 -19.35 14.49
N ALA A 275 -18.63 -19.93 13.71
CA ALA A 275 -19.81 -20.62 14.24
C ALA A 275 -20.37 -21.57 13.16
N ASP A 276 -20.53 -22.83 13.55
CA ASP A 276 -20.94 -23.98 12.77
C ASP A 276 -22.24 -23.81 11.95
N THR A 277 -22.29 -24.48 10.79
CA THR A 277 -23.52 -24.79 10.03
C THR A 277 -24.21 -26.03 10.63
N PRO A 278 -25.55 -26.21 10.59
CA PRO A 278 -26.12 -26.88 9.42
C PRO A 278 -27.51 -26.39 8.93
N ALA A 279 -27.66 -26.49 7.61
CA ALA A 279 -28.81 -26.56 6.70
C ALA A 279 -30.28 -26.54 7.21
N GLY A 280 -31.14 -25.83 6.48
CA GLY A 280 -32.57 -26.16 6.35
C GLY A 280 -33.55 -25.09 5.83
N THR A 281 -33.69 -25.00 4.49
CA THR A 281 -34.97 -24.79 3.76
C THR A 281 -35.56 -23.36 3.52
N SER A 282 -35.31 -22.87 2.29
CA SER A 282 -36.15 -22.13 1.31
C SER A 282 -37.37 -21.28 1.70
N SER A 283 -37.45 -20.05 1.15
CA SER A 283 -38.51 -19.53 0.25
C SER A 283 -38.17 -18.06 -0.13
N SER A 284 -37.63 -17.78 -1.32
CA SER A 284 -38.31 -17.21 -2.50
C SER A 284 -38.84 -15.77 -2.39
N ASP A 285 -38.30 -14.94 -3.30
CA ASP A 285 -38.91 -13.77 -3.98
C ASP A 285 -39.26 -12.52 -3.15
N VAL A 286 -38.70 -11.35 -3.55
CA VAL A 286 -39.42 -10.35 -4.36
C VAL A 286 -38.41 -9.47 -5.14
N LYS A 287 -38.54 -9.55 -6.46
CA LYS A 287 -38.07 -8.60 -7.48
C LYS A 287 -38.89 -7.30 -7.40
N GLY A 288 -38.26 -6.13 -7.56
CA GLY A 288 -39.00 -4.88 -7.77
C GLY A 288 -38.12 -3.71 -8.18
N ARG A 289 -37.88 -3.58 -9.49
CA ARG A 289 -37.24 -2.44 -10.16
C ARG A 289 -38.33 -1.48 -10.65
N ALA A 290 -37.98 -0.19 -10.66
CA ALA A 290 -38.40 0.87 -11.60
C ALA A 290 -39.55 1.84 -11.21
N THR A 291 -39.15 3.11 -11.09
CA THR A 291 -39.62 4.33 -11.81
C THR A 291 -41.09 4.77 -11.72
N GLY A 292 -41.27 6.07 -11.48
CA GLY A 292 -42.41 6.82 -12.01
C GLY A 292 -42.78 8.06 -11.18
N ASP A 293 -42.35 9.22 -11.66
CA ASP A 293 -42.90 10.55 -11.37
C ASP A 293 -44.44 10.56 -11.40
N ASP A 294 -45.09 11.24 -10.43
CA ASP A 294 -45.97 12.40 -10.65
C ASP A 294 -46.65 12.88 -9.32
N PRO A 295 -47.24 14.10 -9.25
CA PRO A 295 -46.95 15.14 -8.25
C PRO A 295 -48.03 15.26 -7.14
N PRO A 296 -47.95 16.22 -6.18
CA PRO A 296 -48.77 16.19 -4.97
C PRO A 296 -50.14 16.83 -5.21
N PRO A 297 -51.21 16.35 -4.54
CA PRO A 297 -52.41 17.13 -4.37
C PRO A 297 -52.39 17.94 -3.07
N ASP A 298 -52.87 19.16 -3.25
CA ASP A 298 -52.98 20.29 -2.34
C ASP A 298 -53.95 20.09 -1.16
N ARG A 299 -53.86 21.02 -0.21
CA ARG A 299 -54.53 21.16 1.09
C ARG A 299 -56.06 21.01 1.09
N GLY A 300 -56.56 20.53 2.24
CA GLY A 300 -57.92 20.83 2.69
C GLY A 300 -58.30 20.09 3.98
N GLY A 301 -58.38 20.83 5.10
CA GLY A 301 -58.86 20.35 6.40
C GLY A 301 -58.31 21.16 7.57
#